data_AF-A0A261ER79-F1
#
_entry.id   AF-A0A261ER79-F1
#
_cell.length_a   1.000
_cell.length_b   1.000
_cell.length_c   1.000
_cell.angle_alpha   90.00
_cell.angle_beta   90.00
_cell.angle_gamma   90.00
#
_symmetry.space_group_name_H-M   'P 1'
#
loop_
_entity.id
_entity.type
_entity.pdbx_description
1 polymer ?
#
loop_
_entity_poly.entity_id
_entity_poly.type
_entity_poly.pdbx_seq_one_letter_code
_entity_poly.pdbx_strand_id
1 'polypeptide(L)' 'MAVIKDRLGNVIVQDDTKTLRELVVENKTHLAGADLHGADLHGLDLSGADFRGVDLSGADLSYANLSYANLGAL' A
#
# COMPACT_ATOMS: atom_id res chain seq x y z
N MET A 1 12.23 -6.50 4.53
CA MET A 1 11.90 -5.19 5.09
C MET A 1 11.20 -4.31 4.07
N ALA A 2 9.88 -4.12 4.21
CA ALA A 2 9.18 -3.05 3.50
C ALA A 2 9.25 -1.78 4.35
N VAL A 3 9.58 -0.64 3.74
CA VAL A 3 9.61 0.67 4.42
C VAL A 3 8.58 1.56 3.72
N ILE A 4 7.46 1.84 4.40
CA ILE A 4 6.45 2.76 3.88
C ILE A 4 6.67 4.12 4.51
N LYS A 5 6.67 5.16 3.68
CA LYS A 5 6.81 6.54 4.14
C LYS A 5 5.55 7.35 3.84
N ASP A 6 5.27 8.32 4.70
CA ASP A 6 4.29 9.36 4.39
C ASP A 6 4.85 10.37 3.37
N ARG A 7 3.99 11.28 2.89
CA ARG A 7 4.38 12.39 2.00
C ARG A 7 5.44 13.36 2.56
N LEU A 8 5.73 13.29 3.86
CA LEU A 8 6.76 14.09 4.54
C LEU A 8 8.07 13.30 4.68
N GLY A 9 8.10 12.04 4.24
CA GLY A 9 9.25 11.14 4.35
C GLY A 9 9.35 10.41 5.69
N ASN A 10 8.37 10.55 6.58
CA ASN A 10 8.35 9.85 7.87
C ASN A 10 8.00 8.38 7.65
N VAL A 11 8.71 7.50 8.34
CA VAL A 11 8.45 6.06 8.29
C VAL A 11 7.15 5.74 9.00
N ILE A 12 6.15 5.28 8.26
CA ILE A 12 4.87 4.80 8.79
C ILE A 12 4.98 3.32 9.17
N VAL A 13 5.71 2.54 8.37
CA VAL A 13 5.89 1.10 8.55
C VAL A 13 7.35 0.73 8.32
N GLN A 14 7.94 0.02 9.27
CA GLN A 14 9.28 -0.55 9.17
C GLN A 14 9.28 -1.92 9.86
N ASP A 15 8.84 -2.94 9.13
CA ASP A 15 8.90 -4.32 9.60
C ASP A 15 8.98 -5.30 8.41
N ASP A 16 9.31 -6.54 8.72
CA ASP A 16 9.84 -7.53 7.81
C ASP A 16 8.81 -8.42 7.10
N THR A 17 7.49 -8.19 7.25
CA THR A 17 6.43 -8.65 6.31
C THR A 17 5.03 -8.68 6.94
N LYS A 18 4.90 -8.59 8.27
CA LYS A 18 3.61 -8.77 8.95
C LYS A 18 2.74 -7.50 8.97
N THR A 19 3.37 -6.34 9.11
CA THR A 19 2.66 -5.05 9.25
C THR A 19 1.93 -4.61 7.98
N LEU A 20 2.41 -4.96 6.78
CA LEU A 20 1.70 -4.65 5.53
C LEU A 20 0.33 -5.36 5.44
N ARG A 21 0.28 -6.62 5.88
CA ARG A 21 -0.98 -7.38 5.96
C ARG A 21 -1.90 -6.81 7.02
N GLU A 22 -1.37 -6.44 8.19
CA GLU A 22 -2.15 -5.85 9.27
C GLU A 22 -2.66 -4.44 8.92
N LEU A 23 -1.90 -3.64 8.16
CA LEU A 23 -2.33 -2.32 7.70
C LEU A 23 -3.61 -2.42 6.87
N VAL A 24 -3.61 -3.35 5.90
CA VAL A 24 -4.69 -3.53 4.92
C VAL A 24 -5.93 -4.16 5.55
N VAL A 25 -5.74 -5.06 6.53
CA VAL A 25 -6.83 -5.82 7.15
C VAL A 25 -7.55 -5.01 8.24
N GLU A 26 -6.85 -4.16 9.01
CA GLU A 26 -7.46 -3.48 10.16
C GLU A 26 -8.03 -2.09 9.88
N ASN A 27 -7.74 -1.47 8.74
CA ASN A 27 -8.44 -0.25 8.36
C ASN A 27 -8.54 -0.13 6.86
N LYS A 28 -9.63 0.47 6.41
CA LYS A 28 -9.80 1.01 5.05
C LYS A 28 -8.68 1.99 4.77
N THR A 29 -7.52 1.47 4.37
CA THR A 29 -6.25 2.16 4.47
C THR A 29 -6.27 3.36 3.55
N HIS A 30 -6.35 4.54 4.18
CA HIS A 30 -6.08 5.80 3.54
C HIS A 30 -4.57 5.87 3.34
N LEU A 31 -4.10 5.21 2.28
CA LEU A 31 -2.71 5.33 1.85
C LEU A 31 -2.49 6.59 1.03
N ALA A 32 -3.52 7.42 0.81
CA ALA A 32 -3.42 8.62 0.00
C ALA A 32 -2.15 9.45 0.30
N GLY A 33 -1.23 9.50 -0.66
CA GLY A 33 0.06 10.19 -0.54
C GLY A 33 1.19 9.40 0.13
N ALA A 34 1.03 8.10 0.38
CA ALA A 34 2.10 7.21 0.82
C ALA A 34 3.05 6.87 -0.35
N ASP A 35 4.32 6.68 -0.02
CA ASP A 35 5.32 6.14 -0.93
C ASP A 35 5.41 4.62 -0.73
N LEU A 36 4.95 3.88 -1.75
CA LEU A 36 5.00 2.43 -1.84
C LEU A 36 5.93 1.96 -2.98
N HIS A 37 6.89 2.80 -3.39
CA HIS A 37 7.84 2.45 -4.44
C HIS A 37 8.57 1.14 -4.12
N GLY A 38 8.47 0.16 -5.02
CA GLY A 38 9.13 -1.14 -4.85
C GLY A 38 8.55 -2.03 -3.73
N ALA A 39 7.36 -1.70 -3.19
CA ALA A 39 6.75 -2.50 -2.13
C ALA A 39 6.30 -3.88 -2.64
N ASP A 40 6.54 -4.91 -1.82
CA ASP A 40 5.98 -6.25 -2.05
C ASP A 40 4.53 -6.29 -1.49
N LEU A 41 3.56 -6.25 -2.40
CA LEU A 41 2.13 -6.34 -2.12
C LEU A 41 1.54 -7.65 -2.67
N HIS A 42 2.39 -8.64 -2.95
CA HIS A 42 2.00 -9.89 -3.60
C HIS A 42 0.94 -10.63 -2.78
N GLY A 43 -0.19 -10.94 -3.42
CA GLY A 43 -1.26 -11.75 -2.83
C GLY A 43 -2.02 -11.07 -1.67
N LEU A 44 -1.89 -9.75 -1.50
CA LEU A 44 -2.61 -9.02 -0.44
C LEU A 44 -4.06 -8.74 -0.83
N ASP A 45 -4.95 -8.73 0.16
CA ASP A 45 -6.35 -8.30 -0.04
C ASP A 45 -6.49 -6.79 0.09
N LEU A 46 -6.17 -6.05 -0.96
CA LEU A 46 -6.25 -4.59 -1.03
C LEU A 46 -7.65 -4.08 -1.44
N SER A 47 -8.70 -4.90 -1.26
CA SER A 47 -10.03 -4.55 -1.73
C SER A 47 -10.59 -3.33 -0.99
N GLY A 48 -11.14 -2.38 -1.74
CA GLY A 48 -11.67 -1.12 -1.19
C GLY A 48 -10.62 -0.12 -0.67
N ALA A 49 -9.32 -0.39 -0.85
CA ALA A 49 -8.27 0.53 -0.43
C ALA A 49 -8.25 1.83 -1.27
N ASP A 50 -7.83 2.95 -0.67
CA ASP A 50 -7.70 4.24 -1.37
C ASP A 50 -6.22 4.56 -1.64
N PHE A 51 -5.84 4.44 -2.91
CA PHE A 51 -4.50 4.67 -3.44
C PHE A 51 -4.37 6.00 -4.19
N ARG A 52 -5.33 6.93 -4.05
CA ARG A 52 -5.24 8.23 -4.74
C ARG A 52 -3.96 8.98 -4.33
N GLY A 53 -3.10 9.26 -5.31
CA GLY A 53 -1.84 9.95 -5.09
C GLY A 53 -0.76 9.10 -4.40
N VAL A 54 -0.93 7.78 -4.34
CA VAL A 54 0.13 6.85 -3.90
C VAL A 54 1.07 6.60 -5.07
N ASP A 55 2.37 6.65 -4.81
CA ASP A 55 3.35 6.14 -5.77
C ASP A 55 3.47 4.62 -5.61
N LEU A 56 2.87 3.89 -6.54
CA LEU A 56 2.95 2.42 -6.66
C LEU A 56 4.02 1.98 -7.67
N SER A 57 4.87 2.88 -8.16
CA SER A 57 5.87 2.56 -9.18
C SER A 57 6.80 1.46 -8.69
N GLY A 58 6.91 0.37 -9.47
CA GLY A 58 7.75 -0.77 -9.11
C GLY A 58 7.22 -1.66 -7.98
N ALA A 59 6.04 -1.38 -7.42
CA ALA A 59 5.40 -2.28 -6.45
C ALA A 59 4.99 -3.60 -7.12
N ASP A 60 5.19 -4.72 -6.42
CA ASP A 60 4.69 -6.03 -6.85
C ASP A 60 3.24 -6.22 -6.37
N LEU A 61 2.28 -6.02 -7.27
CA LEU A 61 0.85 -6.22 -7.04
C LEU A 61 0.36 -7.60 -7.53
N SER A 62 1.28 -8.51 -7.87
CA SER A 62 0.92 -9.82 -8.40
C SER A 62 0.00 -10.56 -7.43
N TYR A 63 -1.09 -11.13 -7.94
CA TYR A 63 -2.13 -11.82 -7.14
C TYR A 63 -2.83 -10.98 -6.06
N ALA A 64 -2.59 -9.66 -5.99
CA ALA A 64 -3.31 -8.80 -5.05
C ALA A 64 -4.78 -8.64 -5.46
N ASN A 65 -5.69 -8.65 -4.48
CA ASN A 65 -7.10 -8.34 -4.72
C ASN A 65 -7.30 -6.83 -4.66
N LEU A 66 -7.50 -6.19 -5.82
CA LEU A 66 -7.76 -4.75 -5.94
C LEU A 66 -9.24 -4.43 -6.17
N SER A 67 -10.14 -5.37 -5.88
CA SER A 67 -11.58 -5.17 -6.08
C SER A 67 -12.07 -3.93 -5.32
N TYR A 68 -12.75 -3.01 -6.00
CA TYR A 68 -13.23 -1.74 -5.43
C TYR A 68 -12.15 -0.78 -4.93
N ALA A 69 -10.86 -1.04 -5.19
CA ALA A 69 -9.79 -0.12 -4.83
C ALA A 69 -9.91 1.19 -5.64
N ASN A 70 -9.66 2.32 -4.98
CA ASN A 70 -9.66 3.64 -5.59
C ASN A 70 -8.24 4.02 -5.99
N LEU A 71 -7.87 3.78 -7.25
CA LEU A 71 -6.54 4.10 -7.80
C LEU A 71 -6.38 5.57 -8.20
N GLY A 72 -7.45 6.37 -8.13
CA GLY A 72 -7.48 7.72 -8.72
C GLY A 72 -7.51 7.69 -10.26
N ALA A 73 -7.54 8.88 -10.86
CA ALA A 73 -7.28 9.00 -12.30
C ALA A 73 -5.77 8.80 -12.53
N LEU A 74 -5.43 7.80 -13.35
CA LEU A 74 -4.07 7.55 -13.85
C LEU A 74 -3.54 8.74 -14.67
#